data_AF-A0A932PNN4-F1
#
_entry.id   AF-A0A932PNN4-F1
#
_cell.length_a   1.000
_cell.length_b   1.000
_cell.length_c   1.000
_cell.angle_alpha   90.00
_cell.angle_beta   90.00
_cell.angle_gamma   90.00
#
_symmetry.space_group_name_H-M   'P 1'
#
loop_
_entity.id
_entity.type
_entity.pdbx_description
1 polymer ?
#
loop_
_entity_poly.entity_id
_entity_poly.type
_entity_poly.pdbx_seq_one_letter_code
_entity_poly.pdbx_strand_id
1 'polypeptide(L)'
;MALCALCVPLFLRNSLTAGTLQGRITDGRHGLEGVRVYPDRLPRVSPAGDLPVAVTDAQGRFRLELDDQDTVLAVEKDGWFRDLVPAAEWPRDLVMSPMPAFRKEAVFLVRLDFTDEPSKLPDGALRELLFSRRPGVASAANYLYEVSKGALLLEEGHFLKLRSADHPAPRRDEHKSPMAEWVLERLQGETLGGCDRVDNRTGVPKPDGKPDHLWIITPGAPQSITADESHLKAVSLLMPLPWNRRQRWPLLFMTEEVPLGNIVHEAFHAMGEHRVDDLYLESGKALTAGIWDLMDGGQYRGWDRSHPGQGPWVEDTGYSPSHPMAWVRSELWYRGRFRSAIRRLAVQGRNWEGWIAPASRAPGADPQWVTLPDPRKKGRFFSFEVRRPWGFERGLIGGRFGPGHEGLVVAAIDPGLLTYGDPKGPVRVVDAHPGSPEPPKPRLPLRLWELDDAAFNLGPGENPKGRSGPLSWEVMETDACGRMRVRIGLR
;
A
#
# COMPACT_ATOMS: atom_id res chain seq x y z
N MET A 1 -10.09 -58.76 27.08
CA MET A 1 -9.76 -57.68 26.13
C MET A 1 -10.85 -56.62 26.25
N ALA A 2 -10.55 -55.49 26.90
CA ALA A 2 -11.47 -54.36 27.00
C ALA A 2 -10.80 -53.18 26.30
N LEU A 3 -11.41 -52.70 25.22
CA LEU A 3 -10.98 -51.51 24.50
C LEU A 3 -11.59 -50.29 25.21
N CYS A 4 -10.76 -49.47 25.84
CA CYS A 4 -11.14 -48.13 26.27
C CYS A 4 -11.32 -47.25 25.04
N ALA A 5 -12.54 -46.76 24.81
CA ALA A 5 -12.83 -45.72 23.85
C ALA A 5 -12.29 -44.37 24.37
N LEU A 6 -11.32 -43.80 23.66
CA LEU A 6 -10.92 -42.40 23.83
C LEU A 6 -11.95 -41.50 23.15
N CYS A 7 -12.71 -40.76 23.95
CA CYS A 7 -13.52 -39.64 23.48
C CYS A 7 -12.60 -38.51 23.02
N VAL A 8 -12.42 -38.35 21.72
CA VAL A 8 -11.87 -37.13 21.11
C VAL A 8 -13.03 -36.13 20.99
N PRO A 9 -12.93 -34.89 21.52
CA PRO A 9 -13.94 -33.88 21.27
C PRO A 9 -13.91 -33.52 19.77
N LEU A 10 -14.96 -33.91 19.04
CA LEU A 10 -15.27 -33.36 17.73
C LEU A 10 -15.50 -31.86 17.90
N PHE A 11 -14.50 -31.05 17.54
CA PHE A 11 -14.78 -29.69 17.12
C PHE A 11 -15.58 -29.80 15.82
N LEU A 12 -16.89 -29.59 15.92
CA LEU A 12 -17.76 -29.30 14.80
C LEU A 12 -17.20 -28.07 14.08
N ARG A 13 -16.40 -28.29 13.03
CA ARG A 13 -16.23 -27.30 11.97
C ARG A 13 -17.62 -27.11 11.37
N ASN A 14 -18.29 -26.01 11.74
CA ASN A 14 -19.35 -25.45 10.90
C ASN A 14 -18.70 -25.17 9.55
N SER A 15 -18.88 -26.11 8.62
CA SER A 15 -18.53 -25.94 7.23
C SER A 15 -19.54 -24.94 6.68
N LEU A 16 -19.17 -23.66 6.68
CA LEU A 16 -19.90 -22.62 5.96
C LEU A 16 -19.71 -22.94 4.47
N THR A 17 -20.65 -23.71 3.94
CA THR A 17 -20.88 -23.90 2.52
C THR A 17 -21.04 -22.56 1.82
N ALA A 18 -20.64 -22.49 0.55
CA ALA A 18 -20.95 -21.45 -0.40
C ALA A 18 -22.36 -20.95 -0.13
N GLY A 19 -22.45 -19.68 0.23
CA GLY A 19 -23.55 -19.22 1.04
C GLY A 19 -23.87 -17.78 0.71
N THR A 20 -25.16 -17.53 0.52
CA THR A 20 -25.63 -16.17 0.49
C THR A 20 -25.46 -15.54 1.87
N LEU A 21 -24.58 -14.56 1.97
CA LEU A 21 -24.53 -13.66 3.11
C LEU A 21 -25.58 -12.55 2.94
N GLN A 22 -26.38 -12.36 3.98
CA GLN A 22 -27.24 -11.18 4.13
C GLN A 22 -26.75 -10.39 5.33
N GLY A 23 -26.68 -9.08 5.18
CA GLY A 23 -26.21 -8.20 6.25
C GLY A 23 -26.77 -6.80 6.12
N ARG A 24 -26.36 -5.93 7.04
CA ARG A 24 -26.77 -4.54 7.09
C ARG A 24 -25.59 -3.64 7.46
N ILE A 25 -25.50 -2.50 6.81
CA ILE A 25 -24.49 -1.47 7.05
C ILE A 25 -25.17 -0.19 7.52
N THR A 26 -24.62 0.41 8.57
CA THR A 26 -25.19 1.59 9.23
C THR A 26 -24.11 2.64 9.53
N ASP A 27 -24.55 3.86 9.84
CA ASP A 27 -23.72 4.91 10.45
C ASP A 27 -23.71 4.83 12.00
N GLY A 28 -24.22 3.73 12.55
CA GLY A 28 -24.50 3.55 13.97
C GLY A 28 -25.91 3.97 14.40
N ARG A 29 -26.72 4.56 13.50
CA ARG A 29 -28.11 4.96 13.76
C ARG A 29 -29.07 4.54 12.65
N HIS A 30 -28.72 4.83 11.39
CA HIS A 30 -29.54 4.58 10.21
C HIS A 30 -28.81 3.67 9.23
N GLY A 31 -29.58 3.01 8.35
CA GLY A 31 -29.02 2.26 7.24
C GLY A 31 -28.27 3.18 6.28
N LEU A 32 -27.14 2.70 5.74
CA LEU A 32 -26.35 3.42 4.75
C LEU A 32 -26.57 2.84 3.36
N GLU A 33 -27.17 3.62 2.47
CA GLU A 33 -27.35 3.28 1.05
C GLU A 33 -26.06 3.43 0.24
N GLY A 34 -25.92 2.63 -0.82
CA GLY A 34 -24.86 2.80 -1.81
C GLY A 34 -23.48 2.40 -1.31
N VAL A 35 -23.40 1.58 -0.26
CA VAL A 35 -22.15 0.98 0.21
C VAL A 35 -21.85 -0.24 -0.64
N ARG A 36 -20.62 -0.33 -1.16
CA ARG A 36 -20.16 -1.51 -1.90
C ARG A 36 -19.61 -2.53 -0.91
N VAL A 37 -20.04 -3.79 -1.06
CA VAL A 37 -19.60 -4.93 -0.27
C VAL A 37 -19.16 -6.03 -1.21
N TYR A 38 -17.95 -6.53 -1.04
CA TYR A 38 -17.39 -7.60 -1.87
C TYR A 38 -16.34 -8.40 -1.10
N PRO A 39 -16.07 -9.67 -1.45
CA PRO A 39 -15.03 -10.43 -0.80
C PRO A 39 -13.65 -9.85 -1.13
N ASP A 40 -12.80 -9.72 -0.12
CA ASP A 40 -11.40 -9.33 -0.28
C ASP A 40 -10.59 -10.53 -0.79
N ARG A 41 -10.80 -10.90 -2.07
CA ARG A 41 -10.05 -11.98 -2.72
C ARG A 41 -8.71 -11.46 -3.23
N LEU A 42 -7.63 -12.09 -2.79
CA LEU A 42 -6.26 -11.80 -3.23
C LEU A 42 -5.72 -13.01 -4.01
N PRO A 43 -4.82 -12.82 -4.99
CA PRO A 43 -4.17 -11.57 -5.41
C PRO A 43 -4.88 -10.83 -6.55
N ARG A 44 -4.53 -9.55 -6.72
CA ARG A 44 -4.98 -8.66 -7.82
C ARG A 44 -4.21 -8.85 -9.12
N VAL A 45 -3.79 -10.07 -9.44
CA VAL A 45 -3.42 -10.36 -10.82
C VAL A 45 -4.76 -10.45 -11.54
N SER A 46 -5.07 -9.46 -12.40
CA SER A 46 -6.34 -9.27 -13.11
C SER A 46 -7.34 -10.39 -12.85
N PRO A 47 -8.30 -10.20 -11.91
CA PRO A 47 -9.07 -11.33 -11.39
C PRO A 47 -9.69 -12.07 -12.57
N ALA A 48 -9.58 -13.40 -12.57
CA ALA A 48 -9.97 -14.24 -13.72
C ALA A 48 -11.43 -14.01 -14.16
N GLY A 49 -12.24 -13.38 -13.31
CA GLY A 49 -13.49 -12.71 -13.63
C GLY A 49 -13.81 -11.63 -12.59
N ASP A 50 -14.91 -10.91 -12.79
CA ASP A 50 -15.37 -9.90 -11.83
C ASP A 50 -15.73 -10.54 -10.48
N LEU A 51 -15.37 -9.85 -9.39
CA LEU A 51 -15.78 -10.26 -8.04
C LEU A 51 -17.29 -10.05 -7.85
N PRO A 52 -17.97 -10.88 -7.04
CA PRO A 52 -19.34 -10.59 -6.65
C PRO A 52 -19.35 -9.30 -5.81
N VAL A 53 -20.24 -8.37 -6.16
CA VAL A 53 -20.40 -7.09 -5.47
C VAL A 53 -21.88 -6.90 -5.13
N ALA A 54 -22.15 -6.54 -3.87
CA ALA A 54 -23.45 -6.06 -3.44
C ALA A 54 -23.40 -4.56 -3.17
N VAL A 55 -24.49 -3.87 -3.45
CA VAL A 55 -24.68 -2.45 -3.11
C VAL A 55 -25.85 -2.36 -2.14
N THR A 56 -25.65 -1.69 -1.01
CA THR A 56 -26.70 -1.58 0.01
C THR A 56 -27.87 -0.71 -0.44
N ASP A 57 -29.08 -1.11 -0.05
CA ASP A 57 -30.32 -0.34 -0.25
C ASP A 57 -30.47 0.82 0.76
N ALA A 58 -31.59 1.55 0.69
CA ALA A 58 -31.92 2.66 1.58
C ALA A 58 -31.99 2.28 3.08
N GLN A 59 -32.17 1.00 3.42
CA GLN A 59 -32.15 0.49 4.78
C GLN A 59 -30.76 -0.06 5.18
N GLY A 60 -29.78 0.04 4.28
CA GLY A 60 -28.42 -0.45 4.45
C GLY A 60 -28.28 -1.95 4.24
N ARG A 61 -29.29 -2.64 3.71
CA ARG A 61 -29.27 -4.10 3.57
C ARG A 61 -28.57 -4.51 2.30
N PHE A 62 -27.86 -5.64 2.34
CA PHE A 62 -27.23 -6.25 1.18
C PHE A 62 -27.41 -7.76 1.19
N ARG A 63 -27.30 -8.36 0.00
CA ARG A 63 -27.24 -9.80 -0.23
C ARG A 63 -26.05 -10.07 -1.14
N LEU A 64 -25.12 -10.93 -0.71
CA LEU A 64 -23.87 -11.22 -1.42
C LEU A 64 -23.65 -12.73 -1.44
N GLU A 65 -23.38 -13.29 -2.62
CA GLU A 65 -22.98 -14.70 -2.74
C GLU A 65 -21.48 -14.83 -2.46
N LEU A 66 -21.12 -15.72 -1.54
CA LEU A 66 -19.74 -15.96 -1.12
C LEU A 66 -19.35 -17.41 -1.38
N ASP A 67 -18.07 -17.61 -1.69
CA ASP A 67 -17.45 -18.93 -1.76
C ASP A 67 -17.00 -19.32 -0.34
N ASP A 68 -16.87 -20.63 -0.04
CA ASP A 68 -16.40 -21.15 1.27
C ASP A 68 -15.04 -20.58 1.71
N GLN A 69 -14.28 -20.05 0.74
CA GLN A 69 -12.94 -19.52 0.90
C GLN A 69 -12.93 -18.02 1.23
N ASP A 70 -14.07 -17.34 1.13
CA ASP A 70 -14.19 -15.94 1.49
C ASP A 70 -14.26 -15.80 3.01
N THR A 71 -13.28 -15.10 3.59
CA THR A 71 -13.14 -14.94 5.05
C THR A 71 -13.16 -13.48 5.49
N VAL A 72 -13.06 -12.55 4.53
CA VAL A 72 -13.02 -11.10 4.77
C VAL A 72 -13.80 -10.37 3.67
N LEU A 73 -14.59 -9.37 4.05
CA LEU A 73 -15.28 -8.47 3.14
C LEU A 73 -14.60 -7.10 3.11
N ALA A 74 -14.42 -6.55 1.93
CA ALA A 74 -14.18 -5.13 1.78
C ALA A 74 -15.51 -4.37 1.82
N VAL A 75 -15.55 -3.32 2.62
CA VAL A 75 -16.70 -2.43 2.77
C VAL A 75 -16.26 -1.00 2.47
N GLU A 76 -16.86 -0.38 1.47
CA GLU A 76 -16.44 0.96 1.05
C GLU A 76 -17.57 1.83 0.51
N LYS A 77 -17.45 3.13 0.81
CA LYS A 77 -18.32 4.20 0.35
C LYS A 77 -17.53 5.51 0.34
N ASP A 78 -17.68 6.30 -0.71
CA ASP A 78 -17.08 7.64 -0.79
C ASP A 78 -17.43 8.48 0.44
N GLY A 79 -16.43 9.10 1.06
CA GLY A 79 -16.61 9.90 2.28
C GLY A 79 -16.66 9.10 3.58
N TRP A 80 -16.44 7.79 3.55
CA TRP A 80 -16.42 6.92 4.73
C TRP A 80 -15.10 6.14 4.82
N PHE A 81 -14.74 5.73 6.05
CA PHE A 81 -13.62 4.81 6.21
C PHE A 81 -13.90 3.49 5.49
N ARG A 82 -12.97 3.08 4.64
CA ARG A 82 -12.92 1.72 4.11
C ARG A 82 -12.57 0.75 5.24
N ASP A 83 -13.27 -0.37 5.31
CA ASP A 83 -12.97 -1.46 6.25
C ASP A 83 -12.74 -2.80 5.53
N LEU A 84 -12.03 -3.70 6.21
CA LEU A 84 -11.88 -5.12 5.86
C LEU A 84 -12.49 -5.98 6.97
N VAL A 85 -13.73 -6.39 6.82
CA VAL A 85 -14.52 -7.02 7.89
C VAL A 85 -14.36 -8.55 7.88
N PRO A 86 -13.78 -9.18 8.92
CA PRO A 86 -13.60 -10.62 9.01
C PRO A 86 -14.92 -11.35 9.28
N ALA A 87 -14.97 -12.63 8.91
CA ALA A 87 -16.16 -13.48 9.02
C ALA A 87 -16.77 -13.54 10.43
N ALA A 88 -15.94 -13.41 11.47
CA ALA A 88 -16.39 -13.37 12.86
C ALA A 88 -17.36 -12.20 13.17
N GLU A 89 -17.35 -11.14 12.36
CA GLU A 89 -18.16 -9.93 12.56
C GLU A 89 -19.42 -9.87 11.68
N TRP A 90 -19.51 -10.68 10.62
CA TRP A 90 -20.62 -10.64 9.66
C TRP A 90 -22.03 -10.86 10.25
N PRO A 91 -22.24 -11.63 11.34
CA PRO A 91 -23.58 -11.80 11.92
C PRO A 91 -24.19 -10.54 12.54
N ARG A 92 -23.45 -9.43 12.62
CA ARG A 92 -23.87 -8.17 13.26
C ARG A 92 -24.08 -7.07 12.23
N ASP A 93 -24.80 -6.03 12.61
CA ASP A 93 -24.83 -4.78 11.83
C ASP A 93 -23.41 -4.20 11.78
N LEU A 94 -22.94 -3.90 10.56
CA LEU A 94 -21.63 -3.32 10.33
C LEU A 94 -21.74 -1.80 10.40
N VAL A 95 -20.88 -1.17 11.19
CA VAL A 95 -20.91 0.29 11.40
C VAL A 95 -19.77 0.93 10.65
N MET A 96 -20.09 1.83 9.73
CA MET A 96 -19.11 2.68 9.07
C MET A 96 -19.02 4.03 9.78
N SER A 97 -17.84 4.64 9.76
CA SER A 97 -17.60 6.00 10.27
C SER A 97 -17.23 6.94 9.13
N PRO A 98 -17.66 8.22 9.16
CA PRO A 98 -17.27 9.21 8.16
C PRO A 98 -15.75 9.41 8.11
N MET A 99 -15.22 9.64 6.91
CA MET A 99 -13.81 9.95 6.67
C MET A 99 -13.62 11.47 6.64
N PRO A 100 -13.08 12.10 7.71
CA PRO A 100 -13.03 13.56 7.81
C PRO A 100 -12.06 14.21 6.80
N ALA A 101 -11.07 13.46 6.31
CA ALA A 101 -10.06 13.95 5.37
C ALA A 101 -10.34 13.51 3.92
N PHE A 102 -11.59 13.11 3.61
CA PHE A 102 -11.97 12.64 2.28
C PHE A 102 -11.72 13.70 1.22
N ARG A 103 -11.13 13.27 0.11
CA ARG A 103 -10.85 14.12 -1.05
C ARG A 103 -10.93 13.35 -2.35
N LYS A 104 -11.31 14.09 -3.39
CA LYS A 104 -11.23 13.67 -4.79
C LYS A 104 -10.14 14.50 -5.45
N GLU A 105 -9.10 13.83 -5.93
CA GLU A 105 -7.97 14.47 -6.58
C GLU A 105 -7.87 13.97 -8.01
N ALA A 106 -7.77 14.91 -8.95
CA ALA A 106 -7.81 14.64 -10.37
C ALA A 106 -6.40 14.68 -10.96
N VAL A 107 -6.09 13.71 -11.83
CA VAL A 107 -4.79 13.64 -12.52
C VAL A 107 -4.87 14.30 -13.88
N PHE A 108 -3.93 15.20 -14.16
CA PHE A 108 -3.62 15.66 -15.49
C PHE A 108 -2.64 14.67 -16.12
N LEU A 109 -3.13 13.85 -17.05
CA LEU A 109 -2.38 12.81 -17.71
C LEU A 109 -1.89 13.31 -19.08
N VAL A 110 -0.58 13.34 -19.28
CA VAL A 110 0.06 13.63 -20.56
C VAL A 110 0.58 12.33 -21.13
N ARG A 111 0.08 11.92 -22.29
CA ARG A 111 0.61 10.79 -23.06
C ARG A 111 1.46 11.30 -24.21
N LEU A 112 2.70 10.84 -24.27
CA LEU A 112 3.64 11.19 -25.32
C LEU A 112 3.56 10.17 -26.46
N ASP A 113 3.71 10.68 -27.68
CA ASP A 113 3.95 9.91 -28.89
C ASP A 113 5.17 10.47 -29.62
N PHE A 114 5.89 9.61 -30.31
CA PHE A 114 7.04 9.98 -31.13
C PHE A 114 6.83 9.51 -32.56
N THR A 115 7.41 10.22 -33.52
CA THR A 115 7.20 9.91 -34.95
C THR A 115 7.61 8.49 -35.32
N ASP A 116 8.68 7.98 -34.73
CA ASP A 116 9.22 6.64 -35.01
C ASP A 116 8.85 5.60 -33.92
N GLU A 117 8.19 6.05 -32.85
CA GLU A 117 7.82 5.19 -31.72
C GLU A 117 6.47 5.63 -31.14
N PRO A 118 5.37 5.18 -31.75
CA PRO A 118 4.05 5.42 -31.20
C PRO A 118 3.83 4.56 -29.96
N SER A 119 2.97 5.06 -29.08
CA SER A 119 2.37 4.28 -28.02
C SER A 119 1.74 2.99 -28.53
N LYS A 120 1.98 1.88 -27.83
CA LYS A 120 1.45 0.55 -28.17
C LYS A 120 0.30 0.12 -27.26
N LEU A 121 0.21 0.68 -26.06
CA LEU A 121 -0.84 0.34 -25.10
C LEU A 121 -2.14 1.10 -25.43
N PRO A 122 -3.31 0.44 -25.59
CA PRO A 122 -4.57 1.17 -25.79
C PRO A 122 -4.88 2.14 -24.64
N ASP A 123 -5.43 3.32 -24.94
CA ASP A 123 -5.76 4.30 -23.88
C ASP A 123 -6.69 3.71 -22.80
N GLY A 124 -7.61 2.82 -23.19
CA GLY A 124 -8.51 2.15 -22.25
C GLY A 124 -7.78 1.27 -21.22
N ALA A 125 -6.74 0.55 -21.65
CA ALA A 125 -5.93 -0.28 -20.78
C ALA A 125 -5.09 0.57 -19.81
N LEU A 126 -4.53 1.68 -20.30
CA LEU A 126 -3.83 2.65 -19.44
C LEU A 126 -4.79 3.26 -18.40
N ARG A 127 -5.98 3.71 -18.84
CA ARG A 127 -6.99 4.26 -17.93
C ARG A 127 -7.45 3.24 -16.89
N GLU A 128 -7.58 1.98 -17.28
CA GLU A 128 -7.92 0.92 -16.34
C GLU A 128 -6.83 0.73 -15.27
N LEU A 129 -5.56 0.68 -15.68
CA LEU A 129 -4.41 0.57 -14.77
C LEU A 129 -4.29 1.76 -13.82
N LEU A 130 -4.59 2.98 -14.28
CA LEU A 130 -4.42 4.18 -13.46
C LEU A 130 -5.66 4.50 -12.60
N PHE A 131 -6.86 4.38 -13.17
CA PHE A 131 -8.08 4.98 -12.60
C PHE A 131 -9.21 3.99 -12.28
N SER A 132 -9.07 2.70 -12.61
CA SER A 132 -10.15 1.74 -12.30
C SER A 132 -10.44 1.70 -10.80
N ARG A 133 -11.71 1.83 -10.43
CA ARG A 133 -12.22 1.57 -9.07
C ARG A 133 -13.10 0.32 -8.99
N ARG A 134 -12.95 -0.57 -9.98
CA ARG A 134 -13.63 -1.88 -9.98
C ARG A 134 -13.03 -2.75 -8.86
N PRO A 135 -13.85 -3.39 -8.01
CA PRO A 135 -13.36 -4.28 -6.96
C PRO A 135 -12.37 -5.33 -7.47
N GLY A 136 -11.26 -5.52 -6.76
CA GLY A 136 -10.25 -6.52 -7.08
C GLY A 136 -9.25 -6.15 -8.19
N VAL A 137 -9.46 -5.05 -8.91
CA VAL A 137 -8.52 -4.63 -9.97
C VAL A 137 -7.25 -4.03 -9.38
N ALA A 138 -6.08 -4.43 -9.90
CA ALA A 138 -4.79 -3.81 -9.62
C ALA A 138 -4.67 -2.47 -10.39
N SER A 139 -5.10 -1.38 -9.76
CA SER A 139 -4.95 -0.03 -10.30
C SER A 139 -4.37 0.93 -9.26
N ALA A 140 -3.79 2.04 -9.73
CA ALA A 140 -3.28 3.08 -8.85
C ALA A 140 -4.39 3.69 -7.99
N ALA A 141 -5.56 3.99 -8.59
CA ALA A 141 -6.72 4.51 -7.85
C ALA A 141 -7.23 3.54 -6.76
N ASN A 142 -7.29 2.23 -7.03
CA ASN A 142 -7.66 1.26 -6.00
C ASN A 142 -6.63 1.21 -4.86
N TYR A 143 -5.35 1.09 -5.21
CA TYR A 143 -4.27 1.01 -4.23
C TYR A 143 -4.25 2.24 -3.31
N LEU A 144 -4.31 3.45 -3.89
CA LEU A 144 -4.27 4.71 -3.15
C LEU A 144 -5.51 4.91 -2.27
N TYR A 145 -6.68 4.49 -2.73
CA TYR A 145 -7.90 4.51 -1.92
C TYR A 145 -7.78 3.59 -0.70
N GLU A 146 -7.12 2.44 -0.84
CA GLU A 146 -7.02 1.47 0.26
C GLU A 146 -5.97 1.85 1.29
N VAL A 147 -4.78 2.27 0.87
CA VAL A 147 -3.74 2.73 1.80
C VAL A 147 -4.15 4.02 2.51
N SER A 148 -5.03 4.83 1.91
CA SER A 148 -5.66 5.99 2.57
C SER A 148 -6.91 5.64 3.40
N LYS A 149 -7.35 4.37 3.39
CA LYS A 149 -8.60 3.88 4.01
C LYS A 149 -9.85 4.64 3.57
N GLY A 150 -9.90 4.98 2.29
CA GLY A 150 -11.01 5.70 1.67
C GLY A 150 -10.89 7.22 1.77
N ALA A 151 -9.75 7.75 2.23
CA ALA A 151 -9.55 9.20 2.33
C ALA A 151 -9.19 9.85 0.99
N LEU A 152 -8.55 9.13 0.07
CA LEU A 152 -8.15 9.64 -1.24
C LEU A 152 -8.84 8.86 -2.35
N LEU A 153 -9.67 9.54 -3.14
CA LEU A 153 -10.18 9.05 -4.41
C LEU A 153 -9.38 9.72 -5.54
N LEU A 154 -8.66 8.94 -6.32
CA LEU A 154 -7.95 9.41 -7.50
C LEU A 154 -8.83 9.24 -8.75
N GLU A 155 -8.97 10.28 -9.57
CA GLU A 155 -9.80 10.28 -10.79
C GLU A 155 -9.03 10.82 -12.01
N GLU A 156 -9.47 10.42 -13.21
CA GLU A 156 -9.02 11.04 -14.46
C GLU A 156 -9.56 12.48 -14.50
N GLY A 157 -8.65 13.46 -14.61
CA GLY A 157 -9.03 14.87 -14.75
C GLY A 157 -8.98 15.32 -16.20
N HIS A 158 -7.80 15.26 -16.79
CA HIS A 158 -7.55 15.65 -18.17
C HIS A 158 -6.59 14.67 -18.84
N PHE A 159 -6.82 14.36 -20.11
CA PHE A 159 -5.99 13.45 -20.90
C PHE A 159 -5.50 14.18 -22.15
N LEU A 160 -4.23 14.57 -22.14
CA LEU A 160 -3.58 15.29 -23.25
C LEU A 160 -2.63 14.36 -23.99
N LYS A 161 -2.77 14.27 -25.32
CA LYS A 161 -1.79 13.59 -26.18
C LYS A 161 -0.86 14.63 -26.79
N LEU A 162 0.44 14.47 -26.56
CA LEU A 162 1.46 15.31 -27.16
C LEU A 162 2.36 14.46 -28.04
N ARG A 163 2.60 14.92 -29.28
CA ARG A 163 3.55 14.29 -30.18
C ARG A 163 4.81 15.13 -30.30
N SER A 164 5.97 14.53 -30.07
CA SER A 164 7.25 15.19 -30.29
C SER A 164 7.85 14.78 -31.65
N ALA A 165 8.16 15.78 -32.47
CA ALA A 165 8.97 15.62 -33.67
C ALA A 165 10.44 16.02 -33.44
N ASP A 166 10.69 16.84 -32.41
CA ASP A 166 11.99 17.49 -32.18
C ASP A 166 12.85 16.77 -31.14
N HIS A 167 12.24 15.89 -30.34
CA HIS A 167 12.93 15.11 -29.31
C HIS A 167 12.78 13.61 -29.57
N PRO A 168 13.85 12.81 -29.40
CA PRO A 168 13.75 11.36 -29.47
C PRO A 168 12.94 10.81 -28.29
N ALA A 169 12.39 9.60 -28.47
CA ALA A 169 11.81 8.86 -27.37
C ALA A 169 12.86 8.67 -26.25
N PRO A 170 12.51 8.96 -24.98
CA PRO A 170 13.44 8.82 -23.88
C PRO A 170 13.81 7.34 -23.71
N ARG A 171 15.11 7.06 -23.61
CA ARG A 171 15.67 5.71 -23.38
C ARG A 171 16.63 5.61 -22.20
N ARG A 172 17.06 6.77 -21.71
CA ARG A 172 18.10 6.93 -20.70
C ARG A 172 17.63 7.98 -19.71
N ASP A 173 18.19 7.95 -18.51
CA ASP A 173 17.83 8.88 -17.45
C ASP A 173 18.06 10.34 -17.85
N GLU A 174 19.15 10.62 -18.57
CA GLU A 174 19.49 11.95 -19.10
C GLU A 174 18.40 12.58 -20.00
N HIS A 175 17.53 11.76 -20.59
CA HIS A 175 16.45 12.23 -21.47
C HIS A 175 15.19 12.67 -20.72
N LYS A 176 15.03 12.31 -19.44
CA LYS A 176 13.79 12.54 -18.68
C LYS A 176 13.53 14.02 -18.42
N SER A 177 14.50 14.73 -17.84
CA SER A 177 14.34 16.14 -17.48
C SER A 177 14.10 17.03 -18.69
N PRO A 178 14.86 16.91 -19.81
CA PRO A 178 14.57 17.67 -21.03
C PRO A 178 13.17 17.37 -21.60
N MET A 179 12.74 16.11 -21.57
CA MET A 179 11.39 15.75 -22.04
C MET A 179 10.30 16.33 -21.13
N ALA A 180 10.50 16.26 -19.81
CA ALA A 180 9.59 16.85 -18.84
C ALA A 180 9.50 18.38 -19.04
N GLU A 181 10.63 19.08 -19.21
CA GLU A 181 10.66 20.51 -19.52
C GLU A 181 9.86 20.85 -20.79
N TRP A 182 10.06 20.08 -21.86
CA TRP A 182 9.33 20.23 -23.12
C TRP A 182 7.81 20.06 -22.97
N VAL A 183 7.38 19.11 -22.11
CA VAL A 183 5.96 18.95 -21.76
C VAL A 183 5.48 20.15 -20.97
N LEU A 184 6.22 20.54 -19.93
CA LEU A 184 5.85 21.66 -19.06
C LEU A 184 5.61 22.92 -19.88
N GLU A 185 6.50 23.28 -20.80
CA GLU A 185 6.34 24.44 -21.70
C GLU A 185 5.02 24.39 -22.50
N ARG A 186 4.60 23.20 -22.95
CA ARG A 186 3.35 23.01 -23.70
C ARG A 186 2.10 23.06 -22.84
N LEU A 187 2.22 22.87 -21.54
CA LEU A 187 1.11 23.06 -20.61
C LEU A 187 0.86 24.56 -20.32
N GLN A 188 1.70 25.47 -20.83
CA GLN A 188 1.48 26.89 -20.64
C GLN A 188 0.19 27.34 -21.35
N GLY A 189 -0.76 27.83 -20.57
CA GLY A 189 -2.06 28.29 -21.09
C GLY A 189 -3.10 27.17 -21.27
N GLU A 190 -2.76 25.93 -20.93
CA GLU A 190 -3.74 24.84 -20.88
C GLU A 190 -4.79 25.10 -19.80
N THR A 191 -6.04 24.70 -20.10
CA THR A 191 -7.13 24.83 -19.13
C THR A 191 -7.08 23.66 -18.16
N LEU A 192 -6.55 23.92 -16.97
CA LEU A 192 -6.32 22.90 -15.94
C LEU A 192 -7.64 22.38 -15.32
N GLY A 193 -8.68 23.21 -15.31
CA GLY A 193 -10.01 22.85 -14.84
C GLY A 193 -10.00 22.23 -13.45
N GLY A 194 -10.56 21.02 -13.33
CA GLY A 194 -10.61 20.28 -12.07
C GLY A 194 -9.27 19.72 -11.58
N CYS A 195 -8.18 19.87 -12.35
CA CYS A 195 -6.86 19.36 -11.99
C CYS A 195 -6.04 20.35 -11.14
N ASP A 196 -6.44 21.61 -10.99
CA ASP A 196 -5.75 22.61 -10.15
C ASP A 196 -6.73 23.13 -9.09
N ARG A 197 -6.77 22.45 -7.95
CA ARG A 197 -7.70 22.74 -6.84
C ARG A 197 -6.97 23.07 -5.55
N VAL A 198 -5.72 22.66 -5.40
CA VAL A 198 -4.96 22.84 -4.17
C VAL A 198 -3.61 23.51 -4.43
N ASP A 199 -3.12 24.24 -3.44
CA ASP A 199 -1.76 24.76 -3.47
C ASP A 199 -0.85 23.58 -3.16
N ASN A 200 -0.08 23.06 -4.13
CA ASN A 200 0.68 21.81 -3.94
C ASN A 200 1.71 21.92 -2.80
N ARG A 201 2.10 23.13 -2.40
CA ARG A 201 3.06 23.41 -1.32
C ARG A 201 2.45 23.40 0.07
N THR A 202 1.16 23.63 0.19
CA THR A 202 0.47 23.72 1.49
C THR A 202 -0.66 22.69 1.60
N GLY A 203 -1.09 22.17 0.45
CA GLY A 203 -2.29 21.40 0.18
C GLY A 203 -3.60 22.13 0.51
N VAL A 204 -3.59 23.45 0.70
CA VAL A 204 -4.80 24.22 1.01
C VAL A 204 -5.70 24.25 -0.23
N PRO A 205 -7.04 24.18 -0.10
CA PRO A 205 -7.97 24.30 -1.23
C PRO A 205 -7.90 25.70 -1.88
N LYS A 206 -6.95 25.87 -2.80
CA LYS A 206 -6.67 27.09 -3.53
C LYS A 206 -5.81 26.75 -4.75
N PRO A 207 -6.24 27.06 -5.98
CA PRO A 207 -5.42 26.84 -7.16
C PRO A 207 -4.08 27.59 -7.09
N ASP A 208 -3.00 27.00 -7.58
CA ASP A 208 -1.66 27.61 -7.61
C ASP A 208 -1.05 27.74 -9.02
N GLY A 209 -1.81 27.40 -10.06
CA GLY A 209 -1.49 27.61 -11.47
C GLY A 209 -0.79 26.43 -12.14
N LYS A 210 -0.89 25.23 -11.55
CA LYS A 210 -0.37 23.96 -12.07
C LYS A 210 -1.26 22.82 -11.59
N PRO A 211 -1.39 21.71 -12.34
CA PRO A 211 -2.11 20.55 -11.85
C PRO A 211 -1.59 20.04 -10.50
N ASP A 212 -2.54 19.71 -9.61
CA ASP A 212 -2.36 19.01 -8.35
C ASP A 212 -1.49 17.75 -8.57
N HIS A 213 -1.76 17.02 -9.66
CA HIS A 213 -1.01 15.84 -10.12
C HIS A 213 -0.78 15.85 -11.63
N LEU A 214 0.48 15.85 -12.05
CA LEU A 214 0.87 15.69 -13.45
C LEU A 214 1.58 14.36 -13.67
N TRP A 215 0.99 13.50 -14.49
CA TRP A 215 1.58 12.21 -14.85
C TRP A 215 1.92 12.22 -16.35
N ILE A 216 3.19 12.03 -16.68
CA ILE A 216 3.72 12.00 -18.04
C ILE A 216 4.05 10.55 -18.39
N ILE A 217 3.41 10.03 -19.43
CA ILE A 217 3.55 8.66 -19.91
C ILE A 217 4.24 8.67 -21.26
N THR A 218 5.36 7.98 -21.36
CA THR A 218 6.10 7.79 -22.61
C THR A 218 5.93 6.37 -23.17
N PRO A 219 5.98 6.16 -24.49
CA PRO A 219 5.83 4.84 -25.09
C PRO A 219 6.88 3.81 -24.66
N GLY A 220 6.50 2.54 -24.73
CA GLY A 220 7.38 1.38 -24.53
C GLY A 220 7.56 0.93 -23.07
N ALA A 221 8.51 0.02 -22.89
CA ALA A 221 8.86 -0.57 -21.62
C ALA A 221 9.93 0.23 -20.85
N PRO A 222 9.92 0.19 -19.50
CA PRO A 222 11.02 0.73 -18.72
C PRO A 222 12.30 -0.05 -19.03
N GLN A 223 13.43 0.64 -19.21
CA GLN A 223 14.75 0.03 -19.41
C GLN A 223 15.29 -0.53 -18.10
N SER A 224 14.77 -0.07 -16.96
CA SER A 224 15.01 -0.66 -15.66
C SER A 224 13.78 -0.50 -14.79
N ILE A 225 13.33 -1.61 -14.21
CA ILE A 225 12.42 -1.58 -13.06
C ILE A 225 13.21 -1.52 -11.74
N THR A 226 14.54 -1.59 -11.79
CA THR A 226 15.41 -1.88 -10.66
C THR A 226 16.47 -0.83 -10.36
N ALA A 227 16.27 0.38 -10.88
CA ALA A 227 17.00 1.60 -10.56
C ALA A 227 18.44 1.77 -11.11
N ASP A 228 18.85 1.09 -12.19
CA ASP A 228 20.09 1.49 -12.91
C ASP A 228 19.99 2.97 -13.31
N GLU A 229 20.95 3.78 -12.85
CA GLU A 229 20.94 5.25 -13.02
C GLU A 229 21.05 5.68 -14.48
N SER A 230 21.56 4.83 -15.37
CA SER A 230 21.66 5.14 -16.79
C SER A 230 20.38 4.83 -17.57
N HIS A 231 19.48 4.04 -17.00
CA HIS A 231 18.28 3.55 -17.66
C HIS A 231 17.06 4.44 -17.39
N LEU A 232 16.20 4.58 -18.40
CA LEU A 232 14.90 5.17 -18.16
C LEU A 232 14.05 4.23 -17.26
N LYS A 233 13.48 4.83 -16.21
CA LYS A 233 12.69 4.24 -15.13
C LYS A 233 11.61 5.22 -14.73
N ALA A 234 10.55 4.74 -14.09
CA ALA A 234 9.58 5.61 -13.44
C ALA A 234 10.29 6.48 -12.39
N VAL A 235 9.91 7.76 -12.31
CA VAL A 235 10.52 8.70 -11.38
C VAL A 235 9.59 9.87 -11.08
N SER A 236 9.60 10.34 -9.85
CA SER A 236 9.08 11.64 -9.45
C SER A 236 10.14 12.73 -9.64
N LEU A 237 9.82 13.76 -10.42
CA LEU A 237 10.67 14.92 -10.67
C LEU A 237 10.09 16.16 -9.99
N LEU A 238 10.95 16.96 -9.37
CA LEU A 238 10.57 18.27 -8.83
C LEU A 238 11.16 19.38 -9.71
N MET A 239 10.41 19.76 -10.74
CA MET A 239 10.86 20.66 -11.81
C MET A 239 10.46 22.11 -11.55
N PRO A 240 11.29 23.12 -11.92
CA PRO A 240 10.83 24.51 -11.91
C PRO A 240 9.76 24.73 -13.00
N LEU A 241 8.73 25.54 -12.72
CA LEU A 241 7.78 25.93 -13.76
C LEU A 241 8.46 26.85 -14.79
N PRO A 242 8.33 26.59 -16.12
CA PRO A 242 8.97 27.41 -17.14
C PRO A 242 8.59 28.89 -17.08
N TRP A 243 7.29 29.19 -16.90
CA TRP A 243 6.77 30.55 -16.79
C TRP A 243 6.84 31.16 -15.38
N ASN A 244 7.17 30.38 -14.35
CA ASN A 244 7.36 30.88 -12.99
C ASN A 244 8.40 30.04 -12.22
N ARG A 245 9.68 30.31 -12.46
CA ARG A 245 10.79 29.54 -11.87
C ARG A 245 10.89 29.60 -10.34
N ARG A 246 10.12 30.46 -9.67
CA ARG A 246 10.03 30.50 -8.20
C ARG A 246 9.15 29.37 -7.65
N GLN A 247 8.28 28.81 -8.49
CA GLN A 247 7.47 27.65 -8.18
C GLN A 247 8.17 26.40 -8.71
N ARG A 248 8.09 25.33 -7.92
CA ARG A 248 8.47 23.99 -8.33
C ARG A 248 7.21 23.15 -8.49
N TRP A 249 7.30 22.09 -9.26
CA TRP A 249 6.19 21.22 -9.56
C TRP A 249 6.65 19.76 -9.49
N PRO A 250 6.08 18.98 -8.55
CA PRO A 250 6.23 17.54 -8.58
C PRO A 250 5.43 16.96 -9.75
N LEU A 251 6.09 16.13 -10.55
CA LEU A 251 5.45 15.38 -11.62
C LEU A 251 5.96 13.94 -11.62
N LEU A 252 5.12 13.04 -12.10
CA LEU A 252 5.45 11.64 -12.29
C LEU A 252 5.83 11.41 -13.75
N PHE A 253 7.01 10.89 -14.03
CA PHE A 253 7.46 10.52 -15.36
C PHE A 253 7.62 9.01 -15.44
N MET A 254 6.93 8.35 -16.36
CA MET A 254 6.97 6.89 -16.49
C MET A 254 6.69 6.43 -17.91
N THR A 255 7.00 5.15 -18.16
CA THR A 255 6.71 4.46 -19.42
C THR A 255 5.32 3.83 -19.37
N GLU A 256 4.70 3.57 -20.52
CA GLU A 256 3.33 3.02 -20.57
C GLU A 256 3.21 1.57 -20.07
N GLU A 257 4.30 0.81 -20.05
CA GLU A 257 4.35 -0.58 -19.55
C GLU A 257 4.94 -0.69 -18.13
N VAL A 258 4.99 0.41 -17.37
CA VAL A 258 5.50 0.40 -15.99
C VAL A 258 4.58 -0.43 -15.07
N PRO A 259 5.13 -1.26 -14.15
CA PRO A 259 4.31 -2.04 -13.22
C PRO A 259 3.68 -1.15 -12.13
N LEU A 260 2.53 -1.59 -11.59
CA LEU A 260 1.73 -0.86 -10.61
C LEU A 260 2.55 -0.36 -9.40
N GLY A 261 3.45 -1.20 -8.89
CA GLY A 261 4.27 -0.91 -7.73
C GLY A 261 5.16 0.32 -7.91
N ASN A 262 5.79 0.46 -9.08
CA ASN A 262 6.55 1.66 -9.43
C ASN A 262 5.63 2.89 -9.59
N ILE A 263 4.43 2.72 -10.19
CA ILE A 263 3.46 3.83 -10.33
C ILE A 263 3.12 4.39 -8.94
N VAL A 264 2.71 3.52 -8.02
CA VAL A 264 2.23 3.97 -6.70
C VAL A 264 3.37 4.40 -5.78
N HIS A 265 4.56 3.80 -5.90
CA HIS A 265 5.77 4.25 -5.21
C HIS A 265 6.12 5.68 -5.61
N GLU A 266 6.23 5.93 -6.92
CA GLU A 266 6.56 7.26 -7.42
C GLU A 266 5.43 8.28 -7.22
N ALA A 267 4.17 7.83 -7.18
CA ALA A 267 3.07 8.68 -6.77
C ALA A 267 3.21 9.12 -5.31
N PHE A 268 3.70 8.29 -4.39
CA PHE A 268 4.00 8.72 -3.01
C PHE A 268 5.08 9.81 -2.95
N HIS A 269 6.04 9.79 -3.87
CA HIS A 269 7.02 10.88 -4.04
C HIS A 269 6.41 12.15 -4.64
N ALA A 270 5.51 12.00 -5.63
CA ALA A 270 5.02 13.10 -6.48
C ALA A 270 3.72 13.77 -6.01
N MET A 271 2.96 13.14 -5.11
CA MET A 271 1.67 13.66 -4.66
C MET A 271 1.86 14.88 -3.73
N GLY A 272 1.70 16.08 -4.29
CA GLY A 272 2.01 17.36 -3.64
C GLY A 272 3.51 17.66 -3.57
N GLU A 273 3.93 18.86 -3.16
CA GLU A 273 5.35 19.21 -2.99
C GLU A 273 5.96 18.58 -1.72
N HIS A 274 5.42 17.45 -1.27
CA HIS A 274 5.71 16.80 0.00
C HIS A 274 6.23 15.41 -0.28
N ARG A 275 7.43 15.38 -0.86
CA ARG A 275 8.14 14.13 -1.16
C ARG A 275 8.25 13.27 0.09
N VAL A 276 7.81 12.02 0.00
CA VAL A 276 8.10 10.99 0.99
C VAL A 276 9.43 10.36 0.60
N ASP A 277 10.51 10.61 1.34
CA ASP A 277 11.81 10.03 0.98
C ASP A 277 11.81 8.49 1.00
N ASP A 278 12.67 7.91 0.18
CA ASP A 278 12.92 6.47 0.17
C ASP A 278 13.49 5.98 1.49
N LEU A 279 13.03 4.81 1.93
CA LEU A 279 13.45 4.18 3.18
C LEU A 279 14.60 3.18 2.98
N TYR A 280 14.86 2.76 1.75
CA TYR A 280 15.87 1.76 1.44
C TYR A 280 17.30 2.32 1.50
N LEU A 281 18.27 1.42 1.63
CA LEU A 281 19.70 1.72 1.54
C LEU A 281 20.28 1.06 0.29
N GLU A 282 20.74 1.86 -0.67
CA GLU A 282 21.34 1.36 -1.91
C GLU A 282 22.61 0.53 -1.69
N SER A 283 23.29 0.72 -0.55
CA SER A 283 24.50 -0.06 -0.22
C SER A 283 24.22 -1.51 0.17
N GLY A 284 22.96 -1.89 0.45
CA GLY A 284 22.57 -3.22 0.90
C GLY A 284 23.17 -3.65 2.25
N LYS A 285 23.76 -2.71 3.02
CA LYS A 285 24.54 -3.03 4.24
C LYS A 285 23.72 -3.12 5.54
N ALA A 286 22.47 -2.64 5.57
CA ALA A 286 21.64 -2.71 6.78
C ALA A 286 20.23 -3.21 6.48
N LEU A 287 19.63 -3.87 7.48
CA LEU A 287 18.24 -4.32 7.47
C LEU A 287 17.31 -3.11 7.51
N THR A 288 16.70 -2.78 6.37
CA THR A 288 15.69 -1.72 6.22
C THR A 288 14.28 -2.32 6.31
N ALA A 289 13.25 -1.65 5.79
CA ALA A 289 11.90 -2.20 5.73
C ALA A 289 11.74 -3.28 4.64
N GLY A 290 12.57 -3.27 3.61
CA GLY A 290 12.54 -4.25 2.51
C GLY A 290 11.17 -4.35 1.85
N ILE A 291 10.70 -5.57 1.59
CA ILE A 291 9.38 -5.82 0.99
C ILE A 291 8.19 -5.37 1.84
N TRP A 292 8.39 -4.97 3.10
CA TRP A 292 7.30 -4.60 4.01
C TRP A 292 6.74 -3.20 3.78
N ASP A 293 7.51 -2.32 3.15
CA ASP A 293 7.10 -0.95 2.90
C ASP A 293 7.19 -0.62 1.43
N LEU A 294 6.15 0.01 0.90
CA LEU A 294 6.12 0.54 -0.45
C LEU A 294 7.34 1.41 -0.75
N MET A 295 7.75 2.24 0.23
CA MET A 295 8.85 3.18 0.10
C MET A 295 10.23 2.54 0.30
N ASP A 296 10.28 1.21 0.30
CA ASP A 296 11.50 0.38 0.31
C ASP A 296 11.41 -0.62 -0.88
N GLY A 297 11.76 -1.89 -0.68
CA GLY A 297 11.62 -2.96 -1.66
C GLY A 297 10.17 -3.41 -1.94
N GLY A 298 9.18 -2.93 -1.18
CA GLY A 298 7.78 -3.35 -1.31
C GLY A 298 7.13 -2.98 -2.64
N GLN A 299 7.68 -2.01 -3.38
CA GLN A 299 7.25 -1.66 -4.74
C GLN A 299 7.54 -2.76 -5.77
N TYR A 300 8.52 -3.64 -5.52
CA TYR A 300 8.91 -4.71 -6.44
C TYR A 300 8.14 -6.00 -6.23
N ARG A 301 7.22 -6.01 -5.28
CA ARG A 301 6.48 -7.22 -4.92
C ARG A 301 5.52 -7.65 -6.03
N GLY A 302 5.56 -8.93 -6.39
CA GLY A 302 4.60 -9.58 -7.30
C GLY A 302 4.78 -11.10 -7.34
N TRP A 303 3.86 -11.78 -8.03
CA TRP A 303 3.70 -13.24 -7.99
C TRP A 303 3.50 -13.81 -9.41
N ASP A 304 4.12 -14.96 -9.70
CA ASP A 304 3.78 -15.84 -10.82
C ASP A 304 3.03 -17.10 -10.32
N ARG A 305 1.82 -17.34 -10.83
CA ARG A 305 1.05 -18.58 -10.57
C ARG A 305 1.27 -19.66 -11.62
N SER A 306 2.08 -19.38 -12.65
CA SER A 306 2.18 -20.18 -13.87
C SER A 306 3.46 -21.01 -14.03
N HIS A 307 4.55 -20.78 -13.28
CA HIS A 307 5.78 -21.56 -13.50
C HIS A 307 6.51 -22.05 -12.23
N PRO A 308 6.04 -23.13 -11.56
CA PRO A 308 6.78 -23.74 -10.46
C PRO A 308 8.05 -24.51 -10.87
N GLY A 309 8.41 -24.56 -12.17
CA GLY A 309 9.40 -25.51 -12.67
C GLY A 309 10.58 -24.97 -13.51
N GLN A 310 10.58 -23.72 -13.98
CA GLN A 310 11.60 -23.25 -14.92
C GLN A 310 11.90 -21.75 -14.80
N GLY A 311 13.09 -21.39 -14.29
CA GLY A 311 13.76 -20.13 -14.63
C GLY A 311 13.33 -18.86 -13.87
N PRO A 312 14.14 -17.78 -13.93
CA PRO A 312 14.27 -16.80 -12.84
C PRO A 312 13.32 -15.60 -12.99
N TRP A 313 12.69 -15.19 -11.88
CA TRP A 313 12.34 -13.84 -11.38
C TRP A 313 12.04 -12.63 -12.31
N VAL A 314 11.92 -12.78 -13.63
CA VAL A 314 12.00 -11.66 -14.57
C VAL A 314 10.62 -11.17 -15.06
N GLU A 315 9.51 -11.89 -14.86
CA GLU A 315 8.23 -11.51 -15.51
C GLU A 315 7.12 -10.92 -14.61
N ASP A 316 7.20 -10.95 -13.27
CA ASP A 316 6.07 -10.52 -12.40
C ASP A 316 6.46 -9.53 -11.28
N THR A 317 7.47 -8.69 -11.50
CA THR A 317 7.92 -7.70 -10.50
C THR A 317 6.95 -6.51 -10.40
N GLY A 318 6.50 -6.19 -9.19
CA GLY A 318 5.76 -4.96 -8.90
C GLY A 318 4.25 -4.97 -9.19
N TYR A 319 3.63 -6.11 -9.47
CA TYR A 319 2.17 -6.20 -9.70
C TYR A 319 1.32 -6.16 -8.41
N SER A 320 1.89 -6.53 -7.26
CA SER A 320 1.19 -6.58 -5.97
C SER A 320 2.00 -5.86 -4.89
N PRO A 321 2.18 -4.54 -5.02
CA PRO A 321 3.00 -3.77 -4.08
C PRO A 321 2.50 -3.88 -2.64
N SER A 322 3.44 -3.85 -1.69
CA SER A 322 3.11 -3.83 -0.26
C SER A 322 2.58 -2.48 0.18
N HIS A 323 1.62 -2.48 1.10
CA HIS A 323 1.22 -1.26 1.80
C HIS A 323 2.42 -0.56 2.47
N PRO A 324 2.41 0.78 2.58
CA PRO A 324 3.38 1.47 3.42
C PRO A 324 3.10 1.21 4.90
N MET A 325 4.12 1.30 5.75
CA MET A 325 3.99 1.18 7.21
C MET A 325 3.14 2.32 7.78
N ALA A 326 2.59 2.11 8.99
CA ALA A 326 1.79 3.10 9.70
C ALA A 326 2.48 4.47 9.81
N TRP A 327 3.79 4.51 10.04
CA TRP A 327 4.54 5.77 10.12
C TRP A 327 4.54 6.53 8.78
N VAL A 328 4.81 5.86 7.66
CA VAL A 328 4.79 6.47 6.33
C VAL A 328 3.39 6.98 6.01
N ARG A 329 2.37 6.15 6.19
CA ARG A 329 0.96 6.49 5.91
C ARG A 329 0.46 7.66 6.74
N SER A 330 0.84 7.69 8.01
CA SER A 330 0.23 8.60 9.00
C SER A 330 1.04 9.87 9.21
N GLU A 331 2.35 9.86 9.04
CA GLU A 331 3.20 11.01 9.39
C GLU A 331 3.91 11.62 8.19
N LEU A 332 4.34 10.81 7.23
CA LEU A 332 5.13 11.28 6.08
C LEU A 332 4.23 11.68 4.91
N TRP A 333 3.32 10.80 4.52
CA TRP A 333 2.47 11.01 3.36
C TRP A 333 1.53 12.21 3.58
N TYR A 334 1.54 13.14 2.62
CA TYR A 334 0.84 14.42 2.72
C TYR A 334 1.11 15.19 4.03
N ARG A 335 2.32 15.07 4.61
CA ARG A 335 2.69 15.68 5.90
C ARG A 335 1.71 15.32 7.04
N GLY A 336 1.22 14.09 7.03
CA GLY A 336 0.36 13.54 8.08
C GLY A 336 -1.10 13.99 8.01
N ARG A 337 -1.59 14.38 6.84
CA ARG A 337 -3.05 14.60 6.64
C ARG A 337 -3.88 13.34 6.87
N PHE A 338 -3.28 12.16 6.71
CA PHE A 338 -3.93 10.88 6.94
C PHE A 338 -3.68 10.30 8.34
N ARG A 339 -3.22 11.10 9.32
CA ARG A 339 -3.07 10.66 10.73
C ARG A 339 -4.33 10.01 11.30
N SER A 340 -5.51 10.50 10.92
CA SER A 340 -6.78 9.95 11.39
C SER A 340 -7.09 8.56 10.81
N ALA A 341 -6.42 8.13 9.74
CA ALA A 341 -6.62 6.82 9.14
C ALA A 341 -5.95 5.69 9.91
N ILE A 342 -4.99 5.98 10.79
CA ILE A 342 -4.32 4.98 11.62
C ILE A 342 -4.33 5.46 13.06
N ARG A 343 -5.13 4.80 13.90
CA ARG A 343 -5.21 5.16 15.32
C ARG A 343 -3.89 4.83 16.02
N ARG A 344 -3.15 5.87 16.40
CA ARG A 344 -1.88 5.76 17.12
C ARG A 344 -2.07 5.76 18.64
N LEU A 345 -1.29 4.93 19.34
CA LEU A 345 -1.02 5.03 20.77
C LEU A 345 0.47 5.31 21.01
N ALA A 346 0.78 6.41 21.70
CA ALA A 346 2.14 6.72 22.16
C ALA A 346 2.30 6.37 23.64
N VAL A 347 3.00 5.27 23.92
CA VAL A 347 3.24 4.79 25.28
C VAL A 347 4.24 5.72 25.98
N GLN A 348 3.87 6.22 27.16
CA GLN A 348 4.73 7.10 27.96
C GLN A 348 5.62 6.33 28.97
N GLY A 349 5.23 5.09 29.31
CA GLY A 349 5.94 4.25 30.26
C GLY A 349 6.99 3.33 29.61
N ARG A 350 7.68 2.57 30.45
CA ARG A 350 8.61 1.52 30.00
C ARG A 350 7.91 0.20 29.66
N ASN A 351 6.67 0.02 30.10
CA ASN A 351 5.91 -1.19 29.85
C ASN A 351 4.52 -0.83 29.31
N TRP A 352 3.98 -1.69 28.47
CA TRP A 352 2.61 -1.59 27.98
C TRP A 352 2.06 -2.98 27.69
N GLU A 353 0.78 -3.18 27.95
CA GLU A 353 0.05 -4.37 27.53
C GLU A 353 -1.32 -3.94 26.99
N GLY A 354 -1.70 -4.44 25.82
CA GLY A 354 -2.99 -4.13 25.24
C GLY A 354 -3.19 -4.74 23.86
N TRP A 355 -4.37 -4.51 23.30
CA TRP A 355 -4.72 -4.96 21.95
C TRP A 355 -4.19 -4.00 20.89
N ILE A 356 -3.73 -4.56 19.78
CA ILE A 356 -3.41 -3.84 18.54
C ILE A 356 -4.31 -4.41 17.45
N ALA A 357 -5.09 -3.54 16.81
CA ALA A 357 -5.94 -3.91 15.69
C ALA A 357 -5.15 -3.86 14.36
N PRO A 358 -5.51 -4.69 13.35
CA PRO A 358 -4.83 -4.68 12.06
C PRO A 358 -4.89 -3.31 11.38
N ALA A 359 -3.77 -2.87 10.81
CA ALA A 359 -3.65 -1.58 10.14
C ALA A 359 -4.47 -1.47 8.83
N SER A 360 -5.03 -2.58 8.35
CA SER A 360 -5.94 -2.67 7.20
C SER A 360 -7.41 -2.39 7.55
N ARG A 361 -7.81 -2.53 8.84
CA ARG A 361 -9.16 -2.27 9.33
C ARG A 361 -9.49 -0.78 9.39
N ALA A 362 -10.76 -0.42 9.40
CA ALA A 362 -11.20 0.92 9.80
C ALA A 362 -10.76 1.22 11.26
N PRO A 363 -10.44 2.47 11.61
CA PRO A 363 -10.09 2.84 12.98
C PRO A 363 -11.23 2.53 13.97
N GLY A 364 -10.95 1.72 14.98
CA GLY A 364 -11.89 1.32 16.03
C GLY A 364 -11.46 1.76 17.42
N ALA A 365 -11.91 1.02 18.45
CA ALA A 365 -11.60 1.29 19.85
C ALA A 365 -10.12 1.03 20.21
N ASP A 366 -9.51 0.02 19.60
CA ASP A 366 -8.11 -0.37 19.83
C ASP A 366 -7.16 0.43 18.92
N PRO A 367 -5.92 0.72 19.37
CA PRO A 367 -4.91 1.31 18.50
C PRO A 367 -4.52 0.36 17.37
N GLN A 368 -4.14 0.92 16.23
CA GLN A 368 -3.62 0.18 15.07
C GLN A 368 -2.10 0.34 14.93
N TRP A 369 -1.55 1.31 15.65
CA TRP A 369 -0.12 1.60 15.66
C TRP A 369 0.30 2.02 17.07
N VAL A 370 1.21 1.26 17.67
CA VAL A 370 1.75 1.55 18.99
C VAL A 370 3.19 2.02 18.86
N THR A 371 3.54 3.09 19.56
CA THR A 371 4.89 3.67 19.56
C THR A 371 5.44 3.79 20.97
N LEU A 372 6.73 3.47 21.13
CA LEU A 372 7.47 3.60 22.38
C LEU A 372 8.78 4.38 22.13
N PRO A 373 9.10 5.45 22.88
CA PRO A 373 10.38 6.13 22.74
C PRO A 373 11.56 5.20 22.99
N ASP A 374 12.60 5.25 22.15
CA ASP A 374 13.85 4.54 22.42
C ASP A 374 14.64 5.32 23.50
N PRO A 375 14.88 4.75 24.70
CA PRO A 375 15.54 5.46 25.78
C PRO A 375 16.99 5.86 25.47
N ARG A 376 17.61 5.25 24.44
CA ARG A 376 19.01 5.47 24.10
C ARG A 376 19.25 6.73 23.26
N LYS A 377 18.24 7.22 22.54
CA LYS A 377 18.39 8.42 21.68
C LYS A 377 17.09 9.18 21.55
N LYS A 378 17.15 10.49 21.84
CA LYS A 378 16.03 11.42 21.66
C LYS A 378 15.52 11.40 20.22
N GLY A 379 14.21 11.34 20.05
CA GLY A 379 13.53 11.37 18.75
C GLY A 379 13.41 10.01 18.06
N ARG A 380 14.13 8.98 18.51
CA ARG A 380 13.93 7.60 18.04
C ARG A 380 12.78 6.93 18.77
N PHE A 381 12.11 6.02 18.08
CA PHE A 381 11.04 5.23 18.68
C PHE A 381 10.96 3.82 18.08
N PHE A 382 10.41 2.90 18.85
CA PHE A 382 9.96 1.61 18.38
C PHE A 382 8.51 1.70 17.92
N SER A 383 8.19 0.98 16.85
CA SER A 383 6.90 0.95 16.18
C SER A 383 6.38 -0.49 16.16
N PHE A 384 5.12 -0.65 16.51
CA PHE A 384 4.40 -1.92 16.52
C PHE A 384 3.10 -1.77 15.72
N GLU A 385 2.90 -2.62 14.73
CA GLU A 385 1.68 -2.65 13.93
C GLU A 385 1.31 -4.10 13.59
N VAL A 386 0.02 -4.42 13.65
CA VAL A 386 -0.48 -5.70 13.14
C VAL A 386 -0.77 -5.54 11.67
N ARG A 387 -0.17 -6.39 10.84
CA ARG A 387 -0.35 -6.37 9.40
C ARG A 387 -0.80 -7.71 8.88
N ARG A 388 -1.78 -7.65 8.00
CA ARG A 388 -2.13 -8.74 7.09
C ARG A 388 -1.42 -8.43 5.78
N PRO A 389 -0.39 -9.19 5.41
CA PRO A 389 0.26 -8.99 4.12
C PRO A 389 -0.69 -9.52 3.03
N TRP A 390 -0.84 -8.76 1.94
CA TRP A 390 -1.70 -9.21 0.85
C TRP A 390 -1.20 -10.51 0.23
N GLY A 391 -2.09 -11.40 -0.22
CA GLY A 391 -1.77 -12.59 -1.03
C GLY A 391 -1.09 -13.76 -0.30
N PHE A 392 -0.84 -13.65 1.00
CA PHE A 392 -0.26 -14.72 1.80
C PHE A 392 -1.25 -15.80 2.20
N GLU A 393 -2.52 -15.43 2.38
CA GLU A 393 -3.55 -16.42 2.64
C GLU A 393 -3.62 -17.38 1.45
N ARG A 394 -3.53 -18.69 1.75
CA ARG A 394 -3.54 -19.82 0.81
C ARG A 394 -2.18 -20.22 0.20
N GLY A 395 -1.05 -19.65 0.64
CA GLY A 395 0.29 -20.10 0.21
C GLY A 395 0.59 -19.73 -1.25
N LEU A 396 -0.13 -18.72 -1.74
CA LEU A 396 -0.09 -18.20 -3.12
C LEU A 396 0.73 -16.91 -3.22
N ILE A 397 1.26 -16.41 -2.11
CA ILE A 397 2.54 -15.72 -2.03
C ILE A 397 3.31 -16.58 -1.05
N GLY A 398 4.02 -17.57 -1.60
CA GLY A 398 4.99 -18.29 -0.82
C GLY A 398 6.18 -17.36 -0.63
N GLY A 399 6.44 -16.93 0.60
CA GLY A 399 7.82 -17.13 1.01
C GLY A 399 7.99 -18.58 1.44
N ARG A 400 9.17 -18.88 1.97
CA ARG A 400 9.66 -20.24 2.11
C ARG A 400 8.80 -21.15 3.01
N PHE A 401 7.82 -20.60 3.75
CA PHE A 401 7.20 -21.25 4.91
C PHE A 401 5.68 -21.51 4.82
N GLY A 402 4.97 -21.07 3.75
CA GLY A 402 3.57 -21.45 3.51
C GLY A 402 2.57 -20.28 3.55
N PRO A 403 1.24 -20.53 3.75
CA PRO A 403 0.25 -19.47 3.79
C PRO A 403 0.50 -18.51 4.97
N GLY A 404 0.69 -17.23 4.69
CA GLY A 404 0.91 -16.24 5.76
C GLY A 404 -0.38 -15.75 6.40
N HIS A 405 -0.30 -15.47 7.69
CA HIS A 405 -1.36 -14.97 8.55
C HIS A 405 -1.15 -13.49 8.91
N GLU A 406 -2.02 -12.90 9.73
CA GLU A 406 -1.69 -11.62 10.38
C GLU A 406 -0.47 -11.77 11.27
N GLY A 407 0.41 -10.77 11.24
CA GLY A 407 1.67 -10.76 11.97
C GLY A 407 1.94 -9.40 12.61
N LEU A 408 2.74 -9.42 13.67
CA LEU A 408 3.21 -8.21 14.34
C LEU A 408 4.51 -7.74 13.69
N VAL A 409 4.49 -6.56 13.08
CA VAL A 409 5.71 -5.93 12.57
C VAL A 409 6.29 -5.01 13.65
N VAL A 410 7.55 -5.24 14.00
CA VAL A 410 8.31 -4.44 14.97
C VAL A 410 9.46 -3.72 14.27
N ALA A 411 9.49 -2.40 14.35
CA ALA A 411 10.53 -1.58 13.73
C ALA A 411 11.12 -0.55 14.68
N ALA A 412 12.41 -0.26 14.53
CA ALA A 412 13.06 0.91 15.09
C ALA A 412 13.08 2.02 14.05
N ILE A 413 12.63 3.21 14.44
CA ILE A 413 12.51 4.36 13.56
C ILE A 413 13.37 5.52 14.10
N ASP A 414 14.23 6.06 13.25
CA ASP A 414 15.00 7.28 13.50
C ASP A 414 14.64 8.35 12.46
N PRO A 415 13.67 9.24 12.77
CA PRO A 415 13.30 10.33 11.88
C PRO A 415 14.48 11.27 11.55
N GLY A 416 15.49 11.35 12.40
CA GLY A 416 16.69 12.16 12.15
C GLY A 416 17.58 11.63 11.03
N LEU A 417 17.26 10.45 10.47
CA LEU A 417 17.94 9.88 9.29
C LEU A 417 17.20 10.15 7.98
N LEU A 418 16.06 10.84 8.02
CA LEU A 418 15.48 11.48 6.84
C LEU A 418 16.38 12.67 6.50
N THR A 419 17.39 12.46 5.64
CA THR A 419 18.33 13.51 5.23
C THR A 419 18.28 13.73 3.73
N TYR A 420 18.37 14.99 3.31
CA TYR A 420 18.58 15.38 1.91
C TYR A 420 19.97 14.92 1.47
N GLY A 421 20.07 14.09 0.43
CA GLY A 421 21.34 13.60 -0.12
C GLY A 421 21.49 12.09 0.01
N ASP A 422 22.07 11.62 1.11
CA ASP A 422 22.36 10.18 1.31
C ASP A 422 21.23 9.49 2.09
N PRO A 423 20.53 8.50 1.50
CA PRO A 423 19.56 7.71 2.24
C PRO A 423 20.29 6.90 3.32
N LYS A 424 19.85 7.06 4.58
CA LYS A 424 20.46 6.41 5.76
C LYS A 424 19.59 5.30 6.37
N GLY A 425 18.46 4.97 5.73
CA GLY A 425 17.53 3.95 6.19
C GLY A 425 16.93 4.33 7.55
N PRO A 426 15.93 5.23 7.60
CA PRO A 426 15.34 5.69 8.85
C PRO A 426 14.51 4.61 9.53
N VAL A 427 14.11 3.56 8.80
CA VAL A 427 13.37 2.42 9.32
C VAL A 427 14.27 1.19 9.32
N ARG A 428 14.27 0.48 10.44
CA ARG A 428 14.91 -0.82 10.58
C ARG A 428 13.90 -1.78 11.14
N VAL A 429 13.48 -2.77 10.35
CA VAL A 429 12.67 -3.86 10.87
C VAL A 429 13.57 -4.65 11.81
N VAL A 430 13.20 -4.61 13.07
CA VAL A 430 13.99 -5.13 14.18
C VAL A 430 13.75 -6.61 14.34
N ASP A 431 12.50 -7.00 14.17
CA ASP A 431 12.09 -8.37 14.21
C ASP A 431 10.72 -8.49 13.58
N ALA A 432 10.57 -9.57 12.82
CA ALA A 432 9.26 -10.08 12.48
C ALA A 432 9.00 -11.44 13.17
N HIS A 433 10.05 -12.21 13.52
CA HIS A 433 10.05 -13.39 14.42
C HIS A 433 11.47 -13.70 14.98
N PRO A 434 11.65 -13.80 16.31
CA PRO A 434 12.93 -14.08 16.98
C PRO A 434 13.18 -15.59 17.06
N GLY A 435 14.08 -16.09 16.20
CA GLY A 435 14.54 -17.48 16.23
C GLY A 435 14.40 -18.23 14.90
N SER A 436 13.88 -17.59 13.86
CA SER A 436 13.91 -18.15 12.51
C SER A 436 15.35 -18.14 11.99
N PRO A 437 15.83 -19.23 11.35
CA PRO A 437 17.15 -19.27 10.74
C PRO A 437 17.30 -18.08 9.79
N GLU A 438 18.47 -17.42 9.82
CA GLU A 438 18.78 -16.33 8.90
C GLU A 438 18.52 -16.81 7.46
N PRO A 439 17.58 -16.20 6.73
CA PRO A 439 17.21 -16.70 5.42
C PRO A 439 18.37 -16.56 4.44
N PRO A 440 18.53 -17.49 3.49
CA PRO A 440 19.58 -17.40 2.48
C PRO A 440 19.31 -16.21 1.57
N LYS A 441 20.01 -15.08 1.82
CA LYS A 441 20.04 -13.82 1.08
C LYS A 441 19.43 -13.86 -0.34
N PRO A 442 18.10 -13.77 -0.50
CA PRO A 442 17.55 -13.49 -1.80
C PRO A 442 17.87 -12.02 -2.07
N ARG A 443 18.45 -11.75 -3.23
CA ARG A 443 18.77 -10.39 -3.63
C ARG A 443 17.63 -9.90 -4.49
N LEU A 444 16.76 -9.09 -3.91
CA LEU A 444 16.00 -8.14 -4.71
C LEU A 444 16.98 -7.26 -5.50
N PRO A 445 16.50 -6.61 -6.55
CA PRO A 445 17.33 -5.67 -7.27
C PRO A 445 17.93 -4.58 -6.35
N LEU A 446 19.11 -4.05 -6.70
CA LEU A 446 19.96 -3.23 -5.83
C LEU A 446 20.52 -3.94 -4.57
N ARG A 447 20.49 -5.28 -4.52
CA ARG A 447 20.91 -6.05 -3.33
C ARG A 447 20.07 -5.72 -2.09
N LEU A 448 18.82 -5.27 -2.32
CA LEU A 448 17.88 -5.03 -1.24
C LEU A 448 17.54 -6.35 -0.53
N TRP A 449 17.32 -6.24 0.77
CA TRP A 449 17.01 -7.38 1.61
C TRP A 449 15.58 -7.82 1.31
N GLU A 450 15.43 -9.04 0.81
CA GLU A 450 14.21 -9.78 1.07
C GLU A 450 14.26 -10.14 2.56
N LEU A 451 13.45 -9.45 3.37
CA LEU A 451 13.03 -10.02 4.64
C LEU A 451 12.17 -11.24 4.26
N ASP A 452 12.84 -12.37 4.02
CA ASP A 452 12.23 -13.68 3.79
C ASP A 452 11.34 -13.96 5.00
N ASP A 453 10.04 -13.83 4.75
CA ASP A 453 8.86 -14.55 5.20
C ASP A 453 8.80 -15.27 6.57
N ALA A 454 9.74 -15.01 7.46
CA ALA A 454 9.67 -15.46 8.84
C ALA A 454 8.61 -14.67 9.62
N ALA A 455 8.06 -13.57 9.08
CA ALA A 455 7.09 -12.69 9.71
C ALA A 455 5.69 -13.30 9.93
N PHE A 456 5.34 -14.38 9.21
CA PHE A 456 3.95 -14.81 9.08
C PHE A 456 3.67 -16.29 9.25
N ASN A 457 4.49 -17.00 10.02
CA ASN A 457 4.09 -18.33 10.49
C ASN A 457 3.95 -18.41 12.01
N LEU A 458 3.21 -17.47 12.62
CA LEU A 458 2.43 -17.81 13.83
C LEU A 458 1.33 -18.86 13.52
N GLY A 459 1.67 -19.94 12.80
CA GLY A 459 1.00 -21.20 12.97
C GLY A 459 1.08 -21.64 14.43
N PRO A 460 0.26 -22.62 14.83
CA PRO A 460 0.27 -23.15 16.20
C PRO A 460 1.65 -23.75 16.53
N GLY A 461 2.55 -22.98 17.15
CA GLY A 461 3.89 -23.45 17.54
C GLY A 461 5.06 -22.46 17.49
N GLU A 462 4.92 -21.24 16.94
CA GLU A 462 6.05 -20.30 16.82
C GLU A 462 6.21 -19.31 18.01
N ASN A 463 7.44 -18.81 18.19
CA ASN A 463 7.90 -18.11 19.39
C ASN A 463 7.19 -16.75 19.58
N PRO A 464 6.30 -16.60 20.59
CA PRO A 464 5.50 -15.40 20.74
C PRO A 464 6.29 -14.20 21.30
N LYS A 465 7.61 -14.29 21.45
CA LYS A 465 8.41 -13.35 22.28
C LYS A 465 9.70 -12.93 21.60
N GLY A 466 9.97 -11.63 21.53
CA GLY A 466 11.22 -11.09 20.97
C GLY A 466 11.92 -10.05 21.79
N ARG A 467 13.15 -9.72 21.35
CA ARG A 467 14.02 -8.74 22.00
C ARG A 467 14.97 -8.09 21.01
N SER A 468 15.14 -6.78 21.14
CA SER A 468 16.19 -6.03 20.43
C SER A 468 16.66 -4.82 21.23
N GLY A 469 17.95 -4.83 21.58
CA GLY A 469 18.52 -3.83 22.48
C GLY A 469 17.73 -3.73 23.80
N PRO A 470 17.18 -2.54 24.15
CA PRO A 470 16.38 -2.36 25.36
C PRO A 470 14.95 -2.90 25.23
N LEU A 471 14.47 -3.14 24.01
CA LEU A 471 13.10 -3.56 23.72
C LEU A 471 12.93 -5.07 23.91
N SER A 472 11.80 -5.45 24.51
CA SER A 472 11.27 -6.82 24.53
C SER A 472 9.76 -6.80 24.31
N TRP A 473 9.20 -7.85 23.73
CA TRP A 473 7.75 -7.99 23.56
C TRP A 473 7.30 -9.44 23.60
N GLU A 474 6.01 -9.65 23.80
CA GLU A 474 5.31 -10.93 23.84
C GLU A 474 3.91 -10.78 23.23
N VAL A 475 3.58 -11.56 22.21
CA VAL A 475 2.21 -11.74 21.70
C VAL A 475 1.50 -12.74 22.62
N MET A 476 0.55 -12.24 23.40
CA MET A 476 -0.18 -13.01 24.40
C MET A 476 -1.34 -13.80 23.80
N GLU A 477 -2.04 -13.20 22.84
CA GLU A 477 -3.29 -13.71 22.30
C GLU A 477 -3.54 -13.10 20.91
N THR A 478 -4.17 -13.87 20.01
CA THR A 478 -4.73 -13.38 18.73
C THR A 478 -6.19 -13.80 18.65
N ASP A 479 -7.08 -12.88 18.28
CA ASP A 479 -8.51 -13.17 18.18
C ASP A 479 -8.96 -13.47 16.73
N ALA A 480 -10.21 -13.89 16.57
CA ALA A 480 -10.79 -14.21 15.26
C ALA A 480 -11.00 -12.99 14.34
N CYS A 481 -10.76 -11.78 14.86
CA CYS A 481 -10.82 -10.53 14.09
C CYS A 481 -9.42 -10.05 13.68
N GLY A 482 -8.38 -10.80 14.04
CA GLY A 482 -6.99 -10.50 13.72
C GLY A 482 -6.29 -9.57 14.67
N ARG A 483 -6.92 -9.18 15.78
CA ARG A 483 -6.28 -8.33 16.78
C ARG A 483 -5.26 -9.14 17.55
N MET A 484 -4.15 -8.52 17.92
CA MET A 484 -3.12 -9.14 18.76
C MET A 484 -3.00 -8.42 20.09
N ARG A 485 -3.07 -9.16 21.20
CA ARG A 485 -2.76 -8.64 22.53
C ARG A 485 -1.26 -8.76 22.75
N VAL A 486 -0.58 -7.64 22.92
CA VAL A 486 0.88 -7.58 23.00
C VAL A 486 1.30 -6.98 24.34
N ARG A 487 2.28 -7.61 24.99
CA ARG A 487 3.03 -7.05 26.11
C ARG A 487 4.37 -6.53 25.60
N ILE A 488 4.75 -5.32 25.98
CA ILE A 488 5.98 -4.64 25.56
C ILE A 488 6.72 -4.16 26.81
N GLY A 489 8.04 -4.30 26.83
CA GLY A 489 8.90 -3.82 27.90
C GLY A 489 10.21 -3.21 27.40
N LEU A 490 10.60 -2.08 28.00
CA LEU A 490 11.87 -1.38 27.82
C LEU A 490 12.71 -1.53 29.08
N ARG A 491 13.91 -2.12 28.93
CA ARG A 491 14.88 -2.29 30.01
C ARG A 491 15.72 -1.03 30.22
#